data_AF-A0A6I9WIX0-F1
#
_entry.id   AF-A0A6I9WIX0-F1
#
_cell.length_a   1.000
_cell.length_b   1.000
_cell.length_c   1.000
_cell.angle_alpha   90.00
_cell.angle_beta   90.00
_cell.angle_gamma   90.00
#
_symmetry.space_group_name_H-M   'P 1'
#
loop_
_entity.id
_entity.type
_entity.pdbx_description
1 polymer ?
#
loop_
_entity_poly.entity_id
_entity_poly.type
_entity_poly.pdbx_seq_one_letter_code
_entity_poly.pdbx_strand_id
1 'polypeptide(L)'
;MNLLREQSRTRPITPKEIERMVQIIHKKFSSIQMQLKQSTCEAVMILRSRFLDARRKRRNFSKQASEILNEYFYSHLSNPYPSEEAKEELARKCGITVSQVSNWFGNKRIRYKKNIGKAQEEANLYAAKKAAAAFAGASPYSMGGASQGTPTPMMSPAPPGGPQDMAGYSMGINGSDYGSQPYNDGSMGYDPMHQ
;
A
#
# COMPACT_ATOMS: atom_id res chain seq x y z
N MET A 1 3.95 -33.35 -65.50
CA MET A 1 2.53 -33.07 -65.18
C MET A 1 2.48 -32.35 -63.83
N ASN A 2 1.77 -31.22 -63.73
CA ASN A 2 1.77 -30.38 -62.53
C ASN A 2 0.71 -30.90 -61.54
N LEU A 3 1.14 -31.37 -60.37
CA LEU A 3 0.30 -31.99 -59.33
C LEU A 3 -0.92 -31.12 -58.96
N LEU A 4 -0.78 -29.79 -59.01
CA LEU A 4 -1.88 -28.84 -58.75
C LEU A 4 -2.97 -28.90 -59.84
N ARG A 5 -2.58 -29.10 -61.11
CA ARG A 5 -3.55 -29.27 -62.21
C ARG A 5 -4.27 -30.60 -62.11
N GLU A 6 -3.59 -31.66 -61.66
CA GLU A 6 -4.17 -33.00 -61.56
C GLU A 6 -5.14 -33.11 -60.38
N GLN A 7 -4.81 -32.53 -59.22
CA GLN A 7 -5.71 -32.45 -58.05
C GLN A 7 -6.94 -31.58 -58.30
N SER A 8 -6.84 -30.54 -59.14
CA SER A 8 -7.99 -29.70 -59.52
C SER A 8 -9.09 -30.46 -60.28
N ARG A 9 -8.75 -31.58 -60.93
CA ARG A 9 -9.70 -32.41 -61.70
C ARG A 9 -10.57 -33.29 -60.81
N THR A 10 -10.07 -33.71 -59.65
CA THR A 10 -10.78 -34.58 -58.69
C THR A 10 -11.52 -33.80 -57.61
N ARG A 11 -11.11 -32.56 -57.32
CA ARG A 11 -11.84 -31.62 -56.45
C ARG A 11 -11.86 -30.23 -57.08
N PRO A 12 -12.80 -29.95 -58.00
CA PRO A 12 -12.88 -28.65 -58.66
C PRO A 12 -13.21 -27.56 -57.63
N ILE A 13 -12.31 -26.59 -57.49
CA ILE A 13 -12.52 -25.42 -56.64
C ILE A 13 -13.58 -24.56 -57.32
N THR A 14 -14.74 -24.45 -56.69
CA THR A 14 -15.85 -23.67 -57.27
C THR A 14 -15.55 -22.17 -57.18
N PRO A 15 -15.99 -21.34 -58.15
CA PRO A 15 -15.86 -19.88 -58.05
C PRO A 15 -16.41 -19.31 -56.73
N LYS A 16 -17.51 -19.89 -56.22
CA LYS A 16 -18.11 -19.54 -54.93
C LYS A 16 -17.18 -19.80 -53.73
N GLU A 17 -16.36 -20.84 -53.81
CA GLU A 17 -15.37 -21.14 -52.78
C GLU A 17 -14.21 -20.13 -52.79
N ILE A 18 -13.76 -19.74 -53.99
CA ILE A 18 -12.76 -18.67 -54.17
C ILE A 18 -13.29 -17.36 -53.60
N GLU A 19 -14.51 -16.95 -53.94
CA GLU A 19 -15.15 -15.75 -53.41
C GLU A 19 -15.26 -15.78 -51.88
N ARG A 20 -15.66 -16.93 -51.31
CA ARG A 20 -15.73 -17.12 -49.85
C ARG A 20 -14.35 -16.93 -49.20
N MET A 21 -13.31 -17.52 -49.78
CA MET A 21 -11.93 -17.37 -49.26
C MET A 21 -11.45 -15.92 -49.34
N VAL A 22 -11.71 -15.23 -50.44
CA VAL A 22 -11.39 -13.80 -50.60
C VAL A 22 -12.12 -12.95 -49.56
N GLN A 23 -13.40 -13.22 -49.29
CA GLN A 23 -14.14 -12.52 -48.23
C GLN A 23 -13.55 -12.78 -46.84
N ILE A 24 -13.12 -14.00 -46.54
CA ILE A 24 -12.43 -14.33 -45.28
C ILE A 24 -11.12 -13.55 -45.18
N ILE A 25 -10.35 -13.46 -46.26
CA ILE A 25 -9.10 -12.69 -46.31
C ILE A 25 -9.39 -11.21 -46.03
N HIS A 26 -10.36 -10.59 -46.70
CA HIS A 26 -10.72 -9.19 -46.45
C HIS A 26 -11.17 -8.93 -45.00
N LYS A 27 -11.94 -9.86 -44.41
CA LYS A 27 -12.35 -9.77 -43.00
C LYS A 27 -11.14 -9.84 -42.05
N LYS A 28 -10.24 -10.80 -42.27
CA LYS A 28 -9.00 -10.93 -41.49
C LYS A 28 -8.12 -9.69 -41.64
N PHE A 29 -7.96 -9.19 -42.87
CA PHE A 29 -7.21 -7.98 -43.15
C PHE A 29 -7.78 -6.77 -42.40
N SER A 30 -9.11 -6.59 -42.44
CA SER A 30 -9.79 -5.51 -41.72
C SER A 30 -9.62 -5.62 -40.20
N SER A 31 -9.72 -6.84 -39.67
CA SER A 31 -9.50 -7.11 -38.25
C SER A 31 -8.07 -6.78 -37.82
N ILE A 32 -7.07 -7.25 -38.57
CA ILE A 32 -5.65 -6.95 -38.31
C ILE A 32 -5.40 -5.44 -38.39
N GLN A 33 -5.94 -4.76 -39.41
CA GLN A 33 -5.82 -3.31 -39.54
C GLN A 33 -6.40 -2.58 -38.31
N MET A 34 -7.56 -3.02 -37.82
CA MET A 34 -8.19 -2.44 -36.63
C MET A 34 -7.35 -2.69 -35.37
N GLN A 35 -6.85 -3.91 -35.18
CA GLN A 35 -5.99 -4.27 -34.06
C GLN A 35 -4.69 -3.45 -34.06
N LEU A 36 -4.06 -3.27 -35.22
CA LEU A 36 -2.86 -2.45 -35.34
C LEU A 36 -3.13 -0.99 -35.01
N LYS A 37 -4.25 -0.42 -35.49
CA LYS A 37 -4.69 0.94 -35.16
C LYS A 37 -4.95 1.10 -33.65
N GLN A 38 -5.63 0.13 -33.05
CA GLN A 38 -5.96 0.14 -31.63
C GLN A 38 -4.69 0.06 -30.77
N SER A 39 -3.81 -0.90 -31.04
CA SER A 39 -2.55 -1.07 -30.31
C SER A 39 -1.65 0.16 -30.46
N THR A 40 -1.61 0.76 -31.65
CA THR A 40 -0.86 2.01 -31.87
C THR A 40 -1.46 3.16 -31.08
N CYS A 41 -2.78 3.32 -31.11
CA CYS A 41 -3.47 4.37 -30.35
C CYS A 41 -3.22 4.23 -28.85
N GLU A 42 -3.32 3.01 -28.32
CA GLU A 42 -3.03 2.70 -26.91
C GLU A 42 -1.57 3.04 -26.57
N ALA A 43 -0.61 2.61 -27.39
CA ALA A 43 0.80 2.92 -27.19
C ALA A 43 1.05 4.44 -27.17
N VAL A 44 0.45 5.18 -28.11
CA VAL A 44 0.54 6.64 -28.18
C VAL A 44 -0.10 7.30 -26.95
N MET A 45 -1.27 6.82 -26.51
CA MET A 45 -1.94 7.33 -25.30
C MET A 45 -1.13 7.07 -24.04
N ILE A 46 -0.55 5.87 -23.90
CA ILE A 46 0.36 5.53 -22.80
C ILE A 46 1.58 6.45 -22.82
N LEU A 47 2.21 6.62 -23.98
CA LEU A 47 3.38 7.49 -24.12
C LEU A 47 3.03 8.95 -23.77
N ARG A 48 1.89 9.45 -24.25
CA ARG A 48 1.37 10.78 -23.92
C ARG A 48 1.14 10.94 -22.42
N SER A 49 0.51 9.96 -21.77
CA SER A 49 0.31 9.98 -20.31
C SER A 49 1.64 10.03 -19.58
N ARG A 50 2.58 9.14 -19.92
CA ARG A 50 3.91 9.08 -19.29
C ARG A 50 4.66 10.41 -19.46
N PHE A 51 4.58 11.02 -20.64
CA PHE A 51 5.19 12.32 -20.89
C PHE A 51 4.55 13.44 -20.05
N LEU A 52 3.21 13.51 -20.00
CA LEU A 52 2.48 14.51 -19.22
C LEU A 52 2.68 14.31 -17.70
N ASP A 53 2.75 13.06 -17.25
CA ASP A 53 3.04 12.69 -15.86
C ASP A 53 4.49 13.05 -15.50
N ALA A 54 5.46 12.78 -16.38
CA ALA A 54 6.86 13.16 -16.17
C ALA A 54 7.04 14.69 -16.14
N ARG A 55 6.30 15.43 -16.99
CA ARG A 55 6.29 16.90 -16.98
C ARG A 55 5.64 17.45 -15.72
N ARG A 56 4.65 16.75 -15.16
CA ARG A 56 4.12 17.03 -13.82
C ARG A 56 5.16 16.59 -12.79
N LYS A 57 6.13 17.46 -12.50
CA LYS A 57 7.06 17.28 -11.37
C LYS A 57 6.24 17.06 -10.10
N ARG A 58 6.09 15.82 -9.64
CA ARG A 58 5.53 15.50 -8.32
C ARG A 58 6.45 16.14 -7.30
N ARG A 59 6.08 17.34 -6.83
CA ARG A 59 6.76 17.97 -5.71
C ARG A 59 6.18 17.34 -4.46
N ASN A 60 7.00 16.56 -3.76
CA ASN A 60 6.71 16.24 -2.37
C ASN A 60 6.58 17.55 -1.59
N PHE A 61 5.72 17.56 -0.59
CA PHE A 61 5.66 18.69 0.34
C PHE A 61 7.00 18.82 1.05
N SER A 62 7.32 20.05 1.49
CA SER A 62 8.49 20.27 2.33
C SER A 62 8.36 19.44 3.62
N LYS A 63 9.49 19.13 4.26
CA LYS A 63 9.50 18.42 5.55
C LYS A 63 8.64 19.17 6.58
N GLN A 64 8.80 20.48 6.66
CA GLN A 64 8.03 21.36 7.55
C GLN A 64 6.53 21.29 7.27
N ALA A 65 6.10 21.43 6.01
CA ALA A 65 4.68 21.32 5.65
C ALA A 65 4.11 19.94 6.02
N SER A 66 4.87 18.87 5.77
CA SER A 66 4.48 17.52 6.15
C SER A 66 4.36 17.35 7.67
N GLU A 67 5.27 17.94 8.44
CA GLU A 67 5.23 17.92 9.90
C GLU A 67 3.99 18.65 10.44
N ILE A 68 3.68 19.84 9.93
CA ILE A 68 2.50 20.64 10.34
C ILE A 68 1.19 19.88 10.03
N LEU A 69 1.09 19.28 8.84
CA LEU A 69 -0.11 18.51 8.46
C LEU A 69 -0.28 17.24 9.32
N ASN A 70 0.82 16.53 9.60
CA ASN A 70 0.79 15.37 10.49
C ASN A 70 0.45 15.79 11.93
N GLU A 71 0.97 16.91 12.41
CA GLU A 71 0.64 17.46 13.74
C GLU A 71 -0.86 17.62 13.94
N TYR A 72 -1.48 18.32 13.01
CA TYR A 72 -2.90 18.57 13.04
C TYR A 72 -3.67 17.25 12.97
N PHE A 73 -3.30 16.35 12.05
CA PHE A 73 -3.96 15.06 11.89
C PHE A 73 -3.90 14.22 13.16
N TYR A 74 -2.74 14.09 13.80
CA TYR A 74 -2.58 13.25 14.98
C TYR A 74 -3.17 13.88 16.25
N SER A 75 -3.22 15.22 16.34
CA SER A 75 -3.93 15.91 17.42
C SER A 75 -5.46 15.82 17.29
N HIS A 76 -5.99 15.49 16.11
CA HIS A 76 -7.43 15.39 15.82
C HIS A 76 -7.82 13.99 15.32
N LEU A 77 -7.20 12.92 15.84
CA LEU A 77 -7.47 11.55 15.37
C LEU A 77 -8.93 11.11 15.51
N SER A 78 -9.65 11.63 16.50
CA SER A 78 -11.08 11.34 16.68
C SER A 78 -11.94 11.91 15.54
N ASN A 79 -11.55 13.07 14.99
CA ASN A 79 -12.26 13.73 13.89
C ASN A 79 -11.27 14.47 12.95
N PRO A 80 -10.55 13.75 12.07
CA PRO A 80 -9.50 14.34 11.22
C PRO A 80 -10.07 15.00 9.96
N TYR A 81 -11.04 15.90 10.17
CA TYR A 81 -11.74 16.68 9.16
C TYR A 81 -11.60 18.17 9.52
N PRO A 82 -10.53 18.84 9.05
CA PRO A 82 -10.36 20.26 9.32
C PRO A 82 -11.51 21.07 8.72
N SER A 83 -11.97 22.08 9.46
CA SER A 83 -12.91 23.09 8.96
C SER A 83 -12.29 23.88 7.81
N GLU A 84 -13.10 24.67 7.11
CA GLU A 84 -12.60 25.44 5.96
C GLU A 84 -11.58 26.49 6.37
N GLU A 85 -11.83 27.19 7.48
CA GLU A 85 -10.87 28.11 8.12
C GLU A 85 -9.56 27.39 8.52
N ALA A 86 -9.67 26.19 9.12
CA ALA A 86 -8.48 25.43 9.51
C ALA A 86 -7.65 25.00 8.29
N LYS A 87 -8.29 24.66 7.17
CA LYS A 87 -7.57 24.34 5.93
C LYS A 87 -6.88 25.56 5.34
N GLU A 88 -7.50 26.74 5.39
CA GLU A 88 -6.89 28.01 4.97
C GLU A 88 -5.65 28.34 5.80
N GLU A 89 -5.73 28.15 7.12
CA GLU A 89 -4.58 28.34 7.99
C GLU A 89 -3.46 27.33 7.71
N LEU A 90 -3.78 26.05 7.56
CA LEU A 90 -2.81 25.01 7.23
C LEU A 90 -2.14 25.28 5.87
N ALA A 91 -2.92 25.70 4.87
CA ALA A 91 -2.44 26.08 3.55
C ALA A 91 -1.41 27.22 3.64
N ARG A 92 -1.75 28.28 4.36
CA ARG A 92 -0.86 29.43 4.62
C ARG A 92 0.42 29.01 5.35
N LYS A 93 0.32 28.23 6.44
CA LYS A 93 1.48 27.75 7.22
C LYS A 93 2.41 26.83 6.40
N CYS A 94 1.83 26.02 5.53
CA CYS A 94 2.57 25.04 4.72
C CYS A 94 3.08 25.61 3.39
N GLY A 95 2.63 26.80 2.97
CA GLY A 95 2.92 27.36 1.65
C GLY A 95 2.36 26.53 0.50
N ILE A 96 1.17 25.93 0.69
CA ILE A 96 0.47 25.10 -0.31
C ILE A 96 -0.98 25.58 -0.47
N THR A 97 -1.67 25.10 -1.49
CA THR A 97 -3.08 25.46 -1.74
C THR A 97 -4.05 24.70 -0.83
N VAL A 98 -5.22 25.29 -0.56
CA VAL A 98 -6.31 24.67 0.21
C VAL A 98 -6.76 23.33 -0.40
N SER A 99 -6.75 23.24 -1.74
CA SER A 99 -7.04 21.98 -2.44
C SER A 99 -5.99 20.89 -2.15
N GLN A 100 -4.70 21.25 -2.08
CA GLN A 100 -3.64 20.33 -1.70
C GLN A 100 -3.78 19.85 -0.25
N VAL A 101 -4.19 20.73 0.68
CA VAL A 101 -4.52 20.34 2.07
C VAL A 101 -5.68 19.35 2.08
N SER A 102 -6.79 19.67 1.40
CA SER A 102 -7.98 18.81 1.32
C SER A 102 -7.65 17.42 0.77
N ASN A 103 -6.89 17.36 -0.33
CA ASN A 103 -6.43 16.12 -0.93
C ASN A 103 -5.48 15.34 0.00
N TRP A 104 -4.60 16.03 0.73
CA TRP A 104 -3.69 15.39 1.66
C TRP A 104 -4.45 14.71 2.81
N PHE A 105 -5.42 15.40 3.42
CA PHE A 105 -6.22 14.84 4.51
C PHE A 105 -7.08 13.66 4.05
N GLY A 106 -7.71 13.75 2.87
CA GLY A 106 -8.42 12.62 2.27
C GLY A 106 -7.51 11.40 2.10
N ASN A 107 -6.34 11.58 1.51
CA ASN A 107 -5.36 10.51 1.31
C ASN A 107 -4.75 9.99 2.61
N LYS A 108 -4.55 10.84 3.62
CA LYS A 108 -4.01 10.44 4.93
C LYS A 108 -5.02 9.58 5.68
N ARG A 109 -6.31 9.93 5.70
CA ARG A 109 -7.38 9.11 6.31
C ARG A 109 -7.49 7.72 5.68
N ILE A 110 -7.45 7.63 4.34
CA ILE A 110 -7.50 6.33 3.65
C ILE A 110 -6.31 5.46 4.04
N ARG A 111 -5.10 6.04 4.06
CA ARG A 111 -3.87 5.32 4.46
C ARG A 111 -3.91 4.88 5.92
N TYR A 112 -4.38 5.75 6.82
CA TYR A 112 -4.54 5.44 8.24
C TYR A 112 -5.49 4.26 8.45
N LYS A 113 -6.66 4.27 7.81
CA LYS A 113 -7.65 3.20 7.91
C LYS A 113 -7.17 1.86 7.33
N LYS A 114 -6.40 1.90 6.24
CA LYS A 114 -5.89 0.68 5.59
C LYS A 114 -4.79 -0.02 6.39
N ASN A 115 -3.98 0.72 7.15
CA ASN A 115 -2.80 0.19 7.84
C ASN A 115 -2.75 0.66 9.30
N ILE A 116 -3.75 0.29 10.10
CA ILE A 116 -3.93 0.81 11.48
C ILE A 116 -2.68 0.59 12.35
N GLY A 117 -2.06 -0.59 12.31
CA GLY A 117 -0.88 -0.90 13.15
C GLY A 117 0.30 0.05 12.90
N LYS A 118 0.68 0.25 11.63
CA LYS A 118 1.74 1.19 11.24
C LYS A 118 1.36 2.64 11.53
N ALA A 119 0.09 2.97 11.36
CA ALA A 119 -0.39 4.33 11.57
C ALA A 119 -0.46 4.69 13.07
N GLN A 120 -0.67 3.70 13.94
CA GLN A 120 -0.63 3.86 15.39
C GLN A 120 0.81 4.11 15.87
N GLU A 121 1.80 3.42 15.30
CA GLU A 121 3.21 3.68 15.57
C GLU A 121 3.59 5.13 15.20
N GLU A 122 3.19 5.61 14.02
CA GLU A 122 3.41 7.00 13.60
C GLU A 122 2.72 8.01 14.55
N ALA A 123 1.51 7.69 15.03
CA ALA A 123 0.79 8.52 15.99
C ALA A 123 1.50 8.59 17.34
N ASN A 124 1.99 7.44 17.84
CA ASN A 124 2.73 7.35 19.10
C ASN A 124 4.03 8.15 19.03
N LEU A 125 4.75 8.08 17.90
CA LEU A 125 5.95 8.89 17.67
C LEU A 125 5.64 10.39 17.72
N TYR A 126 4.53 10.80 17.11
CA TYR A 126 4.13 12.21 17.10
C TYR A 126 3.74 12.69 18.51
N ALA A 127 3.03 11.87 19.28
CA ALA A 127 2.70 12.14 20.67
C ALA A 127 3.97 12.27 21.55
N ALA A 128 4.95 11.37 21.37
CA ALA A 128 6.22 11.43 22.09
C ALA A 128 7.03 12.69 21.74
N LYS A 129 7.09 13.08 20.46
CA LYS A 129 7.76 14.33 20.03
C LYS A 129 7.10 15.55 20.66
N LYS A 130 5.76 15.59 20.73
CA LYS A 130 5.01 16.66 21.38
C LYS A 130 5.31 16.72 22.89
N ALA A 131 5.35 15.59 23.57
CA ALA A 131 5.70 15.51 24.99
C ALA A 131 7.15 15.98 25.26
N ALA A 132 8.11 15.57 24.43
CA ALA A 132 9.49 16.01 24.54
C ALA A 132 9.64 17.52 24.29
N ALA A 133 8.92 18.09 23.32
CA ALA A 133 8.91 19.52 23.07
C ALA A 133 8.30 20.32 24.23
N ALA A 134 7.24 19.80 24.85
CA ALA A 134 6.65 20.40 26.04
C ALA A 134 7.61 20.40 27.24
N PHE A 135 8.41 19.34 27.42
CA PHE A 135 9.43 19.27 28.46
C PHE A 135 10.62 20.20 28.18
N ALA A 136 11.04 20.34 26.93
CA ALA A 136 12.11 21.25 26.52
C ALA A 136 11.72 22.75 26.56
N GLY A 137 10.41 23.06 26.49
CA GLY A 137 9.88 24.42 26.61
C GLY A 137 9.76 24.95 28.05
N ALA A 138 9.97 24.10 29.06
CA ALA A 138 10.10 24.52 30.44
C ALA A 138 11.51 25.08 30.67
N SER A 139 11.65 26.40 30.59
CA SER A 139 12.91 27.11 30.84
C SER A 139 13.50 26.76 32.22
N PRO A 140 14.78 26.38 32.34
CA PRO A 140 15.38 25.86 33.58
C PRO A 140 15.89 26.94 34.55
N TYR A 141 15.42 28.19 34.46
CA TYR A 141 15.81 29.23 35.42
C TYR A 141 14.96 29.17 36.69
N SER A 142 15.28 28.21 37.56
CA SER A 142 15.06 28.33 39.00
C SER A 142 16.30 27.80 39.72
N MET A 143 17.20 28.73 40.05
CA MET A 143 18.36 28.49 40.91
C MET A 143 17.92 28.05 42.31
N GLY A 144 18.59 27.04 42.87
CA GLY A 144 18.72 26.91 44.32
C GLY A 144 18.84 25.48 44.87
N GLY A 145 20.05 25.13 45.33
CA GLY A 145 20.20 24.24 46.49
C GLY A 145 20.83 22.88 46.22
N ALA A 146 22.10 22.74 46.59
CA ALA A 146 22.88 21.52 46.54
C ALA A 146 22.49 20.52 47.64
N SER A 147 22.51 19.21 47.32
CA SER A 147 23.03 18.17 48.23
C SER A 147 23.18 16.85 47.48
N GLN A 148 24.41 16.33 47.47
CA GLN A 148 24.81 15.01 46.97
C GLN A 148 24.09 13.89 47.74
N GLY A 149 23.77 12.80 47.04
CA GLY A 149 23.27 11.57 47.66
C GLY A 149 22.97 10.49 46.63
N THR A 150 24.01 9.80 46.15
CA THR A 150 23.87 8.48 45.52
C THR A 150 23.45 7.44 46.55
N PRO A 151 22.65 6.44 46.18
CA PRO A 151 23.17 5.08 46.34
C PRO A 151 22.82 4.12 45.18
N THR A 152 23.81 3.31 44.84
CA THR A 152 23.76 2.09 44.03
C THR A 152 22.98 0.95 44.73
N PRO A 153 22.56 -0.11 44.00
CA PRO A 153 21.69 -1.18 44.51
C PRO A 153 22.50 -2.32 45.15
N MET A 154 22.00 -2.92 46.25
CA MET A 154 22.61 -4.09 46.88
C MET A 154 21.60 -5.22 47.15
N MET A 155 21.75 -6.29 46.35
CA MET A 155 21.72 -7.74 46.64
C MET A 155 20.81 -8.34 47.73
N SER A 156 20.09 -9.39 47.31
CA SER A 156 19.26 -10.36 48.07
C SER A 156 20.05 -11.25 49.06
N PRO A 157 19.36 -11.92 50.01
CA PRO A 157 19.87 -13.16 50.62
C PRO A 157 19.01 -14.40 50.30
N ALA A 158 19.69 -15.55 50.25
CA ALA A 158 19.16 -16.91 50.12
C ALA A 158 18.86 -17.57 51.49
N PRO A 159 18.11 -18.68 51.56
CA PRO A 159 18.07 -19.55 52.73
C PRO A 159 18.80 -20.91 52.53
N PRO A 160 19.13 -21.65 53.62
CA PRO A 160 20.04 -22.80 53.62
C PRO A 160 19.32 -24.16 53.49
N GLY A 161 20.09 -25.20 53.12
CA GLY A 161 19.58 -26.52 52.71
C GLY A 161 19.47 -27.64 53.76
N GLY A 162 19.04 -28.82 53.27
CA GLY A 162 18.95 -30.13 53.94
C GLY A 162 18.10 -31.13 53.10
N PRO A 163 18.26 -32.47 53.20
CA PRO A 163 18.72 -33.29 52.06
C PRO A 163 17.82 -34.48 51.57
N GLN A 164 18.07 -34.86 50.31
CA GLN A 164 18.09 -36.19 49.62
C GLN A 164 17.11 -37.35 49.91
N ASP A 165 16.33 -37.72 48.88
CA ASP A 165 16.05 -39.09 48.38
C ASP A 165 15.28 -39.00 47.03
N MET A 166 15.82 -39.43 45.87
CA MET A 166 15.94 -40.76 45.24
C MET A 166 14.83 -41.13 44.22
N ALA A 167 15.31 -41.48 43.01
CA ALA A 167 14.74 -42.35 41.97
C ALA A 167 13.70 -41.80 40.95
N GLY A 168 13.99 -41.99 39.64
CA GLY A 168 12.95 -41.98 38.60
C GLY A 168 13.34 -41.72 37.13
N TYR A 169 14.31 -42.46 36.58
CA TYR A 169 14.50 -42.89 35.18
C TYR A 169 14.24 -41.99 33.93
N SER A 170 15.18 -42.16 32.99
CA SER A 170 15.38 -41.57 31.66
C SER A 170 14.59 -42.22 30.50
N MET A 171 14.50 -41.46 29.39
CA MET A 171 14.34 -41.78 27.95
C MET A 171 13.07 -41.12 27.37
N GLY A 172 13.03 -40.39 26.25
CA GLY A 172 13.94 -40.19 25.13
C GLY A 172 13.13 -40.19 23.82
N ILE A 173 13.39 -39.19 22.94
CA ILE A 173 13.28 -39.25 21.47
C ILE A 173 11.92 -38.94 20.74
N ASN A 174 12.04 -38.01 19.78
CA ASN A 174 11.33 -37.74 18.51
C ASN A 174 9.84 -37.30 18.45
N GLY A 175 9.65 -36.11 17.85
CA GLY A 175 9.24 -36.02 16.44
C GLY A 175 7.81 -35.58 16.11
N SER A 176 7.67 -34.99 14.91
CA SER A 176 6.46 -34.60 14.13
C SER A 176 5.68 -33.37 14.62
N ASP A 177 5.72 -32.26 13.86
CA ASP A 177 4.98 -31.98 12.61
C ASP A 177 3.52 -31.60 12.87
N TYR A 178 3.19 -30.32 12.66
CA TYR A 178 1.82 -29.83 12.55
C TYR A 178 1.75 -28.84 11.37
N GLY A 179 1.50 -29.40 10.18
CA GLY A 179 0.14 -29.37 9.62
C GLY A 179 -0.44 -28.01 9.24
N SER A 180 -0.29 -27.69 7.95
CA SER A 180 -1.02 -26.68 7.19
C SER A 180 -2.56 -26.85 7.23
N GLN A 181 -3.31 -25.76 7.37
CA GLN A 181 -4.76 -25.72 7.15
C GLN A 181 -5.12 -25.29 5.71
N PRO A 182 -6.12 -25.92 5.06
CA PRO A 182 -6.51 -25.60 3.69
C PRO A 182 -7.54 -24.46 3.62
N TYR A 183 -7.46 -23.71 2.52
CA TYR A 183 -8.43 -22.70 2.09
C TYR A 183 -9.77 -23.37 1.72
N ASN A 184 -10.86 -22.85 2.28
CA ASN A 184 -12.21 -23.21 1.88
C ASN A 184 -12.68 -22.28 0.75
N ASP A 185 -12.94 -22.89 -0.41
CA ASP A 185 -13.47 -22.27 -1.62
C ASP A 185 -14.99 -22.08 -1.49
N GLY A 186 -15.40 -20.84 -1.21
CA GLY A 186 -16.80 -20.44 -1.08
C GLY A 186 -17.30 -19.79 -2.36
N SER A 187 -17.78 -20.62 -3.27
CA SER A 187 -18.60 -20.27 -4.44
C SER A 187 -19.67 -19.22 -4.10
N MET A 188 -19.53 -17.99 -4.62
CA MET A 188 -20.60 -16.99 -4.69
C MET A 188 -21.15 -16.98 -6.12
N GLY A 189 -22.34 -17.55 -6.28
CA GLY A 189 -23.12 -17.49 -7.50
C GLY A 189 -23.49 -16.06 -7.89
N TYR A 190 -23.35 -15.76 -9.17
CA TYR A 190 -23.87 -14.55 -9.79
C TYR A 190 -25.39 -14.68 -9.98
N ASP A 191 -26.14 -13.71 -9.47
CA ASP A 191 -27.57 -13.54 -9.66
C ASP A 191 -27.80 -12.31 -10.59
N PRO A 192 -28.22 -12.48 -11.86
CA PRO A 192 -28.40 -11.36 -12.77
C PRO A 192 -29.77 -10.69 -12.54
N MET A 193 -29.75 -9.50 -11.94
CA MET A 193 -30.90 -8.60 -11.87
C MET A 193 -31.30 -8.09 -13.26
N HIS A 194 -32.60 -8.17 -13.52
CA HIS A 194 -33.34 -7.59 -14.63
C HIS A 194 -33.02 -6.11 -14.90
N GLN A 195 -32.66 -5.80 -16.15
CA GLN A 195 -33.26 -4.70 -16.92
C GLN A 195 -32.98 -4.86 -18.41
#